data_AF-A0AAV5SUN0-F1
#
_entry.id   AF-A0AAV5SUN0-F1
#
_cell.length_a   1.000
_cell.length_b   1.000
_cell.length_c   1.000
_cell.angle_alpha   90.00
_cell.angle_beta   90.00
_cell.angle_gamma   90.00
#
_symmetry.space_group_name_H-M   'P 1'
#
loop_
_entity.id
_entity.type
_entity.pdbx_description
1 polymer ?
#
loop_
_entity_poly.entity_id
_entity_poly.type
_entity_poly.pdbx_seq_one_letter_code
_entity_poly.pdbx_strand_id
1 'polypeptide(L)'
;NFQGEEVHAGGVCSKQEDMGGLLVYRINDQPYYWSGGVVVDAQAEVLKGLELKGIHRDTAIFMKQGNGVIPTVKRICSKSIVLECVKRNKGFSSLFKWNSPSWTSTMFVSDESPFVYLSNGQCVFIIHVETLTLRTLNFR
;
A
#
# COMPACT_ATOMS: atom_id res chain seq x y z
N ASN A 1 -10.27 17.31 -9.04
CA ASN A 1 -10.62 16.43 -7.91
C ASN A 1 -12.05 15.97 -8.10
N PHE A 2 -12.25 14.66 -8.17
CA PHE A 2 -13.58 14.07 -8.19
C PHE A 2 -14.20 14.13 -6.78
N GLN A 3 -15.53 14.15 -6.68
CA GLN A 3 -16.22 14.22 -5.40
C GLN A 3 -15.99 12.90 -4.63
N GLY A 4 -15.38 12.96 -3.44
CA GLY A 4 -15.05 11.77 -2.63
C GLY A 4 -13.65 11.17 -2.90
N GLU A 5 -12.80 11.84 -3.67
CA GLU A 5 -11.42 11.42 -3.92
C GLU A 5 -10.52 11.60 -2.68
N GLU A 6 -9.83 10.54 -2.27
CA GLU A 6 -8.77 10.60 -1.26
C GLU A 6 -7.40 10.47 -1.93
N VAL A 7 -6.63 11.56 -1.92
CA VAL A 7 -5.23 11.58 -2.38
C VAL A 7 -4.33 11.07 -1.26
N HIS A 8 -3.54 10.03 -1.53
CA HIS A 8 -2.61 9.49 -0.54
C HIS A 8 -1.31 10.32 -0.45
N ALA A 9 -0.98 10.78 0.75
CA ALA A 9 0.28 11.48 1.02
C ALA A 9 1.49 10.54 0.79
N GLY A 10 2.34 10.89 -0.18
CA GLY A 10 3.53 10.11 -0.55
C GLY A 10 3.29 9.05 -1.64
N GLY A 11 2.08 8.97 -2.19
CA GLY A 11 1.75 8.09 -3.32
C GLY A 11 1.45 8.88 -4.60
N VAL A 12 1.68 8.25 -5.75
CA VAL A 12 1.23 8.73 -7.08
C VAL A 12 -0.15 8.15 -7.44
N CYS A 13 -0.95 7.79 -6.43
CA CYS A 13 -2.25 7.12 -6.60
C CYS A 13 -3.34 7.75 -5.73
N SER A 14 -4.55 7.72 -6.27
CA SER A 14 -5.80 8.11 -5.62
C SER A 14 -6.70 6.88 -5.48
N LYS A 15 -7.66 6.95 -4.58
CA LYS A 15 -8.73 5.97 -4.46
C LYS A 15 -10.09 6.67 -4.35
N GLN A 16 -11.13 6.01 -4.84
CA GLN A 16 -12.51 6.46 -4.80
C GLN A 16 -13.42 5.27 -4.49
N GLU A 17 -14.33 5.43 -3.54
CA GLU A 17 -15.39 4.46 -3.28
C GLU A 17 -16.56 4.70 -4.26
N ASP A 18 -17.06 3.63 -4.88
CA ASP A 18 -18.25 3.66 -5.75
C ASP A 18 -19.17 2.47 -5.41
N MET A 19 -20.38 2.45 -5.97
CA MET A 19 -21.42 1.44 -5.72
C MET A 19 -20.98 -0.01 -5.98
N GLY A 20 -19.89 -0.23 -6.72
CA GLY A 20 -19.32 -1.55 -7.04
C GLY A 20 -18.03 -1.93 -6.30
N GLY A 21 -17.50 -1.08 -5.39
CA GLY A 21 -16.28 -1.36 -4.65
C GLY A 21 -15.28 -0.19 -4.62
N LEU A 22 -14.05 -0.47 -4.20
CA LEU A 22 -12.98 0.54 -4.15
C LEU A 22 -12.27 0.62 -5.51
N LEU A 23 -12.33 1.78 -6.16
CA LEU A 23 -11.54 2.08 -7.34
C LEU A 23 -10.22 2.72 -6.93
N VAL A 24 -9.11 2.22 -7.44
CA VAL A 24 -7.77 2.77 -7.23
C VAL A 24 -7.16 3.15 -8.57
N TYR A 25 -6.54 4.33 -8.70
CA TYR A 25 -5.94 4.78 -9.96
C TYR A 25 -4.71 5.65 -9.71
N ARG A 26 -3.83 5.80 -10.70
CA ARG A 26 -2.70 6.75 -10.60
C ARG A 26 -3.22 8.17 -10.81
N ILE A 27 -2.63 9.16 -10.13
CA ILE A 27 -3.12 10.57 -10.13
C ILE A 27 -3.15 11.19 -11.55
N ASN A 28 -2.35 10.67 -12.48
CA ASN A 28 -2.33 11.11 -13.88
C ASN A 28 -3.20 10.27 -14.82
N ASP A 29 -3.83 9.20 -14.31
CA ASP A 29 -4.75 8.37 -15.08
C ASP A 29 -6.17 8.93 -14.95
N GLN A 30 -6.96 8.82 -16.02
CA GLN A 30 -8.38 9.14 -15.95
C GLN A 30 -9.16 7.93 -15.41
N PRO A 31 -9.88 8.04 -14.28
CA PRO A 31 -10.51 6.88 -13.62
C PRO A 31 -11.59 6.20 -14.48
N TYR A 32 -12.20 6.92 -15.42
CA TYR A 32 -13.31 6.44 -16.26
C TYR A 32 -12.90 5.91 -17.63
N TYR A 33 -11.66 6.17 -18.06
CA TYR A 33 -11.11 5.48 -19.22
C TYR A 33 -10.50 4.18 -18.70
N TRP A 34 -11.06 3.07 -19.15
CA TRP A 34 -10.84 1.67 -18.75
C TRP A 34 -9.38 1.16 -18.81
N SER A 35 -8.39 2.05 -18.94
CA SER A 35 -6.99 1.77 -19.18
C SER A 35 -6.04 2.08 -18.01
N GLY A 36 -6.51 2.67 -16.90
CA GLY A 36 -5.60 3.07 -15.80
C GLY A 36 -6.00 2.65 -14.36
N GLY A 37 -7.27 2.30 -14.13
CA GLY A 37 -7.78 1.99 -12.79
C GLY A 37 -7.74 0.49 -12.44
N VAL A 38 -7.53 0.19 -11.16
CA VAL A 38 -7.71 -1.13 -10.54
C VAL A 38 -8.97 -1.11 -9.69
N VAL A 39 -9.94 -1.95 -10.07
CA VAL A 39 -11.11 -2.23 -9.22
C VAL A 39 -10.72 -3.24 -8.15
N VAL A 40 -10.82 -2.83 -6.89
CA VAL A 40 -10.58 -3.65 -5.70
C VAL A 40 -11.91 -4.16 -5.19
N ASP A 41 -12.25 -5.38 -5.61
CA ASP A 41 -13.42 -6.11 -5.16
C ASP A 41 -13.11 -6.84 -3.84
N ALA A 42 -13.05 -6.07 -2.77
CA ALA A 42 -12.90 -6.57 -1.41
C ALA A 42 -13.93 -5.88 -0.51
N GLN A 43 -14.44 -6.62 0.48
CA GLN A 43 -15.37 -6.07 1.47
C GLN A 43 -14.74 -4.88 2.22
N ALA A 44 -15.54 -3.86 2.52
CA ALA A 44 -15.07 -2.64 3.19
C ALA A 44 -14.38 -2.94 4.53
N GLU A 45 -14.84 -3.98 5.24
CA GLU A 45 -14.26 -4.46 6.49
C GLU A 45 -12.82 -4.95 6.32
N VAL A 46 -12.50 -5.57 5.18
CA VAL A 46 -11.15 -6.05 4.84
C VAL A 46 -10.23 -4.87 4.52
N LEU A 47 -10.78 -3.84 3.89
CA LEU A 47 -10.06 -2.62 3.51
C LEU A 47 -9.87 -1.65 4.68
N LYS A 48 -10.64 -1.81 5.76
CA LYS A 48 -10.59 -0.94 6.93
C LYS A 48 -9.20 -0.92 7.57
N GLY A 49 -8.63 0.28 7.65
CA GLY A 49 -7.29 0.49 8.23
C GLY A 49 -6.13 0.06 7.34
N LEU A 50 -6.39 -0.30 6.08
CA LEU A 50 -5.36 -0.45 5.06
C LEU A 50 -4.98 0.91 4.47
N GLU A 51 -3.69 1.13 4.26
CA GLU A 51 -3.15 2.31 3.62
C GLU A 51 -2.71 1.95 2.20
N LEU A 52 -3.27 2.61 1.19
CA LEU A 52 -2.85 2.42 -0.20
C LEU A 52 -1.44 3.02 -0.41
N LYS A 53 -0.55 2.25 -1.06
CA LYS A 53 0.81 2.70 -1.40
C LYS A 53 1.03 2.86 -2.90
N GLY A 54 0.30 2.11 -3.71
CA GLY A 54 0.19 2.38 -5.14
C GLY A 54 -0.29 1.20 -5.95
N ILE A 55 -0.09 1.28 -7.26
CA ILE A 55 -0.46 0.25 -8.23
C ILE A 55 0.79 -0.25 -8.95
N HIS A 56 0.91 -1.57 -9.06
CA HIS A 56 1.92 -2.22 -9.88
C HIS A 56 1.31 -3.42 -10.62
N ARG A 57 1.42 -3.44 -11.95
CA ARG A 57 0.90 -4.52 -12.83
C ARG A 57 -0.53 -4.95 -12.47
N ASP A 58 -1.46 -4.00 -12.57
CA ASP A 58 -2.88 -4.17 -12.25
C ASP A 58 -3.17 -4.68 -10.83
N THR A 59 -2.21 -4.55 -9.91
CA THR A 59 -2.36 -4.96 -8.51
C THR A 59 -2.22 -3.74 -7.61
N ALA A 60 -3.26 -3.47 -6.82
CA ALA A 60 -3.21 -2.49 -5.76
C ALA A 60 -2.38 -3.02 -4.59
N ILE A 61 -1.42 -2.21 -4.14
CA ILE A 61 -0.50 -2.53 -3.06
C ILE A 61 -0.91 -1.72 -1.83
N PHE A 62 -1.38 -2.44 -0.82
CA PHE A 62 -1.75 -1.87 0.47
C PHE A 62 -0.72 -2.21 1.54
N MET A 63 -0.71 -1.40 2.58
CA MET A 63 0.08 -1.63 3.78
C MET A 63 -0.81 -1.52 5.02
N LYS A 64 -0.50 -2.31 6.04
CA LYS A 64 -1.05 -2.10 7.39
C LYS A 64 -0.01 -2.40 8.45
N GLN A 65 -0.21 -1.85 9.64
CA GLN A 65 0.53 -2.27 10.82
C GLN A 65 -0.17 -3.44 11.49
N GLY A 66 0.63 -4.43 11.90
CA GLY A 66 0.20 -5.61 12.62
C GLY A 66 0.97 -5.80 13.92
N ASN A 67 0.40 -6.64 14.77
CA ASN A 67 1.03 -7.10 16.02
C ASN A 67 1.84 -8.39 15.81
N GLY A 68 2.12 -8.76 14.56
CA GLY A 68 2.89 -9.95 14.22
C GLY A 68 4.35 -9.87 14.66
N VAL A 69 5.06 -11.00 14.60
CA VAL A 69 6.49 -11.08 14.94
C VAL A 69 7.36 -10.73 13.73
N ILE A 70 6.91 -11.09 12.53
CA ILE A 70 7.59 -10.83 11.26
C ILE A 70 6.65 -10.14 10.26
N PRO A 71 7.19 -9.32 9.35
CA PRO A 71 6.40 -8.78 8.25
C PRO A 71 5.85 -9.90 7.36
N THR A 72 4.63 -9.73 6.85
CA THR A 72 4.02 -10.70 5.93
C THR A 72 3.39 -10.00 4.75
N VAL A 73 3.30 -10.71 3.62
CA VAL A 73 2.54 -10.24 2.45
C VAL A 73 1.46 -11.26 2.14
N LYS A 74 0.25 -10.78 1.85
CA LYS A 74 -0.89 -11.64 1.50
C LYS A 74 -1.73 -11.02 0.41
N ARG A 75 -2.34 -11.87 -0.41
CA ARG A 75 -3.36 -11.47 -1.38
C ARG A 75 -4.71 -11.37 -0.66
N ILE A 76 -5.41 -10.26 -0.84
CA ILE A 76 -6.75 -10.06 -0.26
C ILE A 76 -7.85 -10.27 -1.31
N CYS A 77 -7.56 -9.97 -2.57
CA CYS A 77 -8.41 -10.29 -3.72
C CYS A 77 -7.54 -10.45 -4.97
N SER A 78 -8.14 -10.78 -6.11
CA SER A 78 -7.40 -11.06 -7.37
C SER A 78 -6.42 -9.94 -7.73
N LYS A 79 -6.81 -8.68 -7.53
CA LYS A 79 -6.04 -7.48 -7.89
C LYS A 79 -5.53 -6.68 -6.69
N SER A 80 -5.37 -7.29 -5.52
CA SER A 80 -4.85 -6.55 -4.36
C SER A 80 -4.06 -7.41 -3.38
N ILE A 81 -2.96 -6.84 -2.91
CA ILE A 81 -2.13 -7.43 -1.87
C ILE A 81 -1.92 -6.46 -0.71
N VAL A 82 -1.65 -7.02 0.46
CA VAL A 82 -1.38 -6.28 1.69
C VAL A 82 -0.03 -6.71 2.24
N LEU A 83 0.85 -5.73 2.45
CA LEU A 83 2.02 -5.85 3.32
C LEU A 83 1.63 -5.53 4.76
N GLU A 84 1.71 -6.51 5.65
CA GLU A 84 1.55 -6.32 7.09
C GLU A 84 2.92 -6.12 7.73
N CYS A 85 3.19 -4.90 8.18
CA CYS A 85 4.42 -4.51 8.85
C CYS A 85 4.30 -4.69 10.37
N VAL A 86 5.37 -5.14 11.02
CA VAL A 86 5.41 -5.31 12.48
C VAL A 86 5.53 -3.96 13.16
N LYS A 87 4.62 -3.69 14.10
CA LYS A 87 4.72 -2.54 14.99
C LYS A 87 5.89 -2.74 15.95
N ARG A 88 7.00 -2.03 15.73
CA ARG A 88 8.05 -1.94 16.76
C ARG A 88 7.54 -1.05 17.89
N ASN A 89 7.44 -1.60 19.10
CA ASN A 89 7.23 -0.83 20.32
C ASN A 89 8.41 0.16 20.45
N LYS A 90 8.17 1.44 20.17
CA LYS A 90 9.16 2.49 20.42
C LYS A 90 9.31 2.68 21.93
N GLY A 91 10.32 2.06 22.52
CA GLY A 91 10.95 2.61 23.71
C GLY A 91 11.61 3.95 23.34
N PHE A 92 11.32 4.99 24.11
CA PHE A 92 12.01 6.28 24.13
C PHE A 92 11.87 7.20 22.88
N SER A 93 10.75 7.92 22.82
CA SER A 93 10.69 9.35 22.42
C SER A 93 9.23 9.82 22.57
N SER A 94 8.84 10.17 23.80
CA SER A 94 7.52 10.72 24.12
C SER A 94 7.49 12.25 24.13
N LEU A 95 8.54 12.92 23.63
CA LEU A 95 8.63 14.40 23.59
C LEU A 95 8.34 14.99 22.21
N PHE A 96 8.31 14.17 21.16
CA PHE A 96 7.66 14.52 19.89
C PHE A 96 6.52 13.54 19.69
N LYS A 97 5.32 13.90 20.17
CA LYS A 97 4.05 13.39 19.63
C LYS A 97 3.92 13.89 18.19
N TRP A 98 4.76 13.37 17.31
CA TRP A 98 4.51 13.39 15.89
C TRP A 98 3.36 12.39 15.72
N ASN A 99 2.14 12.91 15.67
CA ASN A 99 0.98 12.23 15.10
C ASN A 99 1.26 12.00 13.60
N SER A 100 2.31 11.24 13.25
CA SER A 100 2.55 10.79 11.88
C SER A 100 1.44 9.79 11.58
N PRO A 101 0.44 10.14 10.76
CA PRO A 101 -0.61 9.18 10.43
C PRO A 101 -0.03 8.05 9.55
N SER A 102 1.14 8.26 8.98
CA SER A 102 1.81 7.37 8.05
C SER A 102 3.19 7.01 8.60
N TRP A 103 3.49 5.72 8.62
CA TRP A 103 4.86 5.33 8.30
C TRP A 103 5.11 5.93 6.91
N THR A 104 6.00 6.91 6.81
CA THR A 104 6.42 7.47 5.52
C THR A 104 7.11 6.34 4.77
N SER A 105 6.33 5.59 4.02
CA SER A 105 6.82 4.47 3.24
C SER A 105 6.77 4.83 1.78
N THR A 106 7.92 4.82 1.14
CA THR A 106 8.02 5.11 -0.28
C THR A 106 8.02 3.81 -1.04
N MET A 107 7.15 3.72 -2.04
CA MET A 107 7.11 2.61 -2.98
C MET A 107 7.97 2.95 -4.19
N PHE A 108 8.81 2.00 -4.60
CA PHE A 108 9.57 2.06 -5.83
C PHE A 108 9.22 0.83 -6.66
N VAL A 109 8.90 1.06 -7.92
CA VAL A 109 8.51 0.01 -8.87
C VAL A 109 9.10 0.33 -10.23
N SER A 110 9.51 -0.71 -10.95
CA SER A 110 9.76 -0.66 -12.38
C SER A 110 8.73 -1.56 -13.03
N ASP A 111 8.05 -1.09 -14.09
CA ASP A 111 7.01 -1.87 -14.76
C ASP A 111 7.58 -3.17 -15.38
N GLU A 112 8.86 -3.20 -15.72
CA GLU A 112 9.56 -4.38 -16.27
C GLU A 112 9.90 -5.44 -15.21
N SER A 113 9.87 -5.07 -13.93
CA SER A 113 10.20 -5.96 -12.82
C SER A 113 8.94 -6.54 -12.17
N PRO A 114 8.92 -7.82 -11.74
CA PRO A 114 7.83 -8.37 -10.93
C PRO A 114 7.90 -7.95 -9.45
N PHE A 115 8.91 -7.14 -9.10
CA PHE A 115 9.21 -6.76 -7.73
C PHE A 115 8.69 -5.36 -7.38
N VAL A 116 8.06 -5.27 -6.21
CA VAL A 116 7.72 -4.02 -5.54
C VAL A 116 8.67 -3.80 -4.37
N TYR A 117 9.24 -2.61 -4.28
CA TYR A 117 10.11 -2.21 -3.18
C TYR A 117 9.38 -1.20 -2.30
N LEU A 118 9.31 -1.46 -1.01
CA LEU A 118 8.71 -0.55 -0.02
C LEU A 118 9.75 -0.25 1.06
N SER A 119 10.16 1.00 1.19
CA SER A 119 11.02 1.43 2.31
C SER A 119 10.15 2.03 3.41
N ASN A 120 10.50 1.85 4.68
CA ASN A 120 9.90 2.56 5.82
C ASN A 120 10.92 3.39 6.61
N GLY A 121 12.09 3.65 6.02
CA GLY A 121 13.21 4.33 6.66
C GLY A 121 14.06 3.45 7.59
N GLN A 122 13.64 2.23 7.93
CA GLN A 122 14.43 1.28 8.72
C GLN A 122 14.88 0.05 7.90
N CYS A 123 14.07 -0.32 6.92
CA CYS A 123 14.31 -1.45 6.06
C CYS A 123 13.64 -1.24 4.70
N VAL A 124 14.04 -2.05 3.74
CA VAL A 124 13.39 -2.21 2.44
C VAL A 124 12.72 -3.58 2.41
N PHE A 125 11.42 -3.60 2.16
CA PHE A 125 10.65 -4.78 1.81
C PHE A 125 10.71 -4.97 0.30
N ILE A 126 11.06 -6.18 -0.12
CA ILE A 126 11.08 -6.58 -1.52
C ILE A 126 9.99 -7.65 -1.67
N ILE A 127 8.98 -7.35 -2.47
CA ILE A 127 7.81 -8.20 -2.66
C ILE A 127 7.79 -8.67 -4.11
N HIS A 128 7.75 -9.98 -4.33
CA HIS A 128 7.37 -10.53 -5.63
C HIS A 128 5.83 -10.61 -5.69
N VAL A 129 5.19 -9.82 -6.54
CA VAL A 129 3.73 -9.65 -6.49
C VAL A 129 2.96 -10.91 -6.86
N GLU A 130 3.45 -11.68 -7.83
CA GLU A 130 2.78 -12.90 -8.28
C GLU A 130 2.91 -14.04 -7.25
N THR A 131 4.13 -14.36 -6.81
CA THR A 131 4.39 -15.46 -5.88
C THR A 131 4.16 -15.11 -4.41
N LEU A 132 3.90 -13.84 -4.10
CA LEU A 132 3.76 -13.32 -2.73
C LEU A 132 4.98 -13.64 -1.84
N THR A 133 6.18 -13.65 -2.41
CA THR A 133 7.40 -13.84 -1.62
C THR A 133 7.87 -12.49 -1.11
N LEU A 134 8.28 -12.47 0.17
CA LEU A 134 8.73 -11.25 0.86
C LEU A 134 10.17 -11.45 1.34
N ARG A 135 11.01 -10.48 1.03
CA ARG A 135 12.36 -10.34 1.61
C ARG A 135 12.49 -8.98 2.28
N THR A 136 13.27 -8.92 3.35
CA THR A 136 13.49 -7.69 4.10
C THR A 136 14.99 -7.41 4.18
N LEU A 137 15.40 -6.21 3.75
CA LEU A 137 16.76 -5.70 3.89
C LEU A 137 16.77 -4.61 4.96
N ASN A 138 17.46 -4.83 6.08
CA ASN A 138 17.57 -3.83 7.13
C ASN A 138 18.70 -2.84 6.82
N PHE A 139 18.46 -1.55 7.02
CA PHE A 139 19.53 -0.57 7.05
C PHE A 139 20.35 -0.78 8.33
N ARG A 140 21.67 -0.87 8.19
CA ARG A 140 22.61 -1.00 9.32
C ARG A 140 22.95 0.36 9.88
#